data_AF-A0A0R1YP29-F1
#
_entry.id   AF-A0A0R1YP29-F1
#
_cell.length_a   1.000
_cell.length_b   1.000
_cell.length_c   1.000
_cell.angle_alpha   90.00
_cell.angle_beta   90.00
_cell.angle_gamma   90.00
#
_symmetry.space_group_name_H-M   'P 1'
#
loop_
_entity.id
_entity.type
_entity.pdbx_description
1 polymer ?
#
loop_
_entity_poly.entity_id
_entity_poly.type
_entity_poly.pdbx_seq_one_letter_code
_entity_poly.pdbx_strand_id
1 'polypeptide(L)' 'MNTNSDGSTAALIDMTPVKILSDSMEKVAQAISQAANDGDQQRVIQLVDRAQSLLKAISLLNQ' A
#
# COMPACT_ATOMS: atom_id res chain seq x y z
N MET A 1 13.45 -6.83 -31.99
CA MET A 1 12.14 -6.50 -31.39
C MET A 1 12.18 -6.96 -29.95
N ASN A 2 11.85 -6.07 -29.02
CA ASN A 2 12.02 -6.21 -27.57
C ASN A 2 10.84 -7.02 -26.99
N THR A 3 11.10 -8.22 -26.49
CA THR A 3 10.11 -9.04 -25.76
C THR A 3 10.70 -9.35 -24.38
N ASN A 4 10.14 -8.73 -23.34
CA ASN A 4 9.52 -9.46 -22.22
C ASN A 4 9.28 -8.50 -21.06
N SER A 5 8.00 -8.16 -20.88
CA SER A 5 7.43 -7.51 -19.70
C SER A 5 7.28 -8.51 -18.54
N ASP A 6 8.27 -9.36 -18.28
CA ASP A 6 8.16 -10.46 -17.31
C ASP A 6 8.67 -10.09 -15.90
N GLY A 7 9.19 -8.88 -15.72
CA GLY A 7 9.85 -8.47 -14.46
C GLY A 7 8.90 -8.06 -13.32
N SER A 8 7.61 -7.84 -13.57
CA SER A 8 6.69 -7.29 -12.56
C SER A 8 5.81 -8.35 -11.90
N THR A 9 5.41 -9.40 -12.61
CA THR A 9 4.53 -10.45 -12.07
C THR A 9 5.27 -11.46 -11.21
N ALA A 10 6.52 -11.81 -11.56
CA ALA A 10 7.35 -12.70 -10.72
C ALA A 10 7.68 -12.06 -9.36
N ALA A 11 7.97 -10.75 -9.36
CA ALA A 11 8.15 -9.98 -8.12
C ALA A 11 6.88 -9.96 -7.25
N LEU A 12 5.69 -9.98 -7.86
CA LEU A 12 4.40 -10.09 -7.14
C LEU A 12 4.15 -11.50 -6.60
N ILE A 13 4.64 -12.55 -7.26
CA ILE A 13 4.47 -13.96 -6.84
C ILE A 13 5.39 -14.30 -5.65
N ASP A 14 6.60 -13.72 -5.60
CA ASP A 14 7.57 -13.95 -4.51
C ASP A 14 7.33 -13.07 -3.27
N MET A 15 6.40 -12.11 -3.33
CA MET A 15 6.04 -11.30 -2.18
C MET A 15 4.99 -12.03 -1.34
N THR A 16 5.33 -12.32 -0.09
CA THR A 16 4.32 -12.79 0.87
C THR A 16 3.20 -11.76 0.97
N PRO A 17 1.94 -12.18 1.22
CA PRO A 17 0.83 -11.25 1.42
C PRO A 17 1.13 -10.16 2.47
N VAL A 18 1.88 -10.51 3.51
CA VAL A 18 2.38 -9.58 4.52
C VAL A 18 3.29 -8.50 3.93
N LYS A 19 4.22 -8.86 3.04
CA LYS A 19 5.12 -7.90 2.38
C LYS A 19 4.36 -6.95 1.44
N ILE A 20 3.40 -7.46 0.66
CA ILE A 20 2.55 -6.63 -0.23
C ILE A 20 1.77 -5.59 0.59
N LEU A 21 1.23 -5.99 1.72
CA LEU A 21 0.46 -5.12 2.59
C LEU A 21 1.34 -4.10 3.31
N SER A 22 2.55 -4.47 3.74
CA SER A 22 3.54 -3.56 4.33
C SER A 22 3.96 -2.46 3.35
N ASP A 23 4.29 -2.82 2.11
CA ASP A 23 4.64 -1.85 1.07
C ASP A 23 3.46 -0.92 0.74
N SER A 24 2.24 -1.46 0.77
CA SER A 24 1.01 -0.67 0.59
C SER A 24 0.80 0.32 1.74
N MET A 25 1.09 -0.09 2.98
CA MET A 25 1.00 0.78 4.16
C MET A 25 2.00 1.94 4.09
N GLU A 26 3.23 1.69 3.67
CA GLU A 26 4.25 2.73 3.50
C GLU A 26 3.80 3.80 2.50
N LYS A 27 3.26 3.38 1.35
CA LYS A 27 2.71 4.30 0.34
C LYS A 27 1.53 5.12 0.87
N VAL A 28 0.66 4.52 1.66
CA VAL A 28 -0.47 5.23 2.29
C VAL A 28 0.04 6.25 3.31
N ALA A 29 1.05 5.90 4.13
CA ALA A 29 1.64 6.83 5.10
C ALA A 29 2.30 8.05 4.41
N GLN A 30 3.02 7.82 3.31
CA GLN A 30 3.59 8.90 2.49
C GLN A 30 2.49 9.81 1.91
N ALA A 31 1.42 9.22 1.38
CA ALA A 31 0.29 9.97 0.84
C ALA A 31 -0.45 10.79 1.90
N ILE A 32 -0.59 10.27 3.14
CA ILE A 32 -1.18 11.00 4.27
C ILE A 32 -0.32 12.22 4.59
N SER A 33 0.99 12.03 4.71
CA SER A 33 1.94 13.12 4.98
C SER A 33 1.84 14.22 3.91
N GLN A 34 1.79 13.83 2.64
CA GLN A 34 1.64 14.79 1.54
C GLN A 34 0.30 15.53 1.59
N ALA A 35 -0.82 14.82 1.74
CA ALA A 35 -2.15 15.45 1.84
C ALA A 35 -2.27 16.39 3.05
N ALA A 36 -1.63 16.05 4.18
CA ALA A 36 -1.57 16.91 5.35
C ALA A 36 -0.76 18.19 5.09
N ASN A 37 0.39 18.07 4.41
CA ASN A 37 1.20 19.23 4.01
C ASN A 37 0.46 20.14 3.01
N ASP A 38 -0.35 19.55 2.14
CA ASP A 38 -1.16 20.27 1.15
C ASP A 38 -2.44 20.89 1.78
N GLY A 39 -2.73 20.61 3.05
CA GLY A 39 -3.95 21.08 3.74
C GLY A 39 -5.24 20.38 3.28
N ASP A 40 -5.15 19.28 2.53
CA ASP A 40 -6.28 18.54 2.00
C ASP A 40 -6.85 17.55 3.05
N GLN A 41 -7.64 18.10 3.96
CA GLN A 41 -8.22 17.34 5.07
C GLN A 41 -9.11 16.17 4.61
N GLN A 42 -9.87 16.33 3.51
CA GLN A 42 -10.73 15.27 3.01
C GLN A 42 -9.91 14.08 2.52
N ARG A 43 -8.83 14.36 1.79
CA ARG A 43 -7.93 13.31 1.31
C ARG A 43 -7.17 12.64 2.45
N VAL A 44 -6.77 13.38 3.48
CA VAL A 44 -6.20 12.80 4.71
C VAL A 44 -7.15 11.77 5.33
N ILE A 45 -8.43 12.13 5.53
CA ILE A 45 -9.43 11.22 6.13
C ILE A 45 -9.59 9.94 5.29
N GLN A 46 -9.74 10.08 3.97
CA GLN A 46 -9.87 8.93 3.06
C GLN A 46 -8.64 8.01 3.10
N LEU A 47 -7.44 8.57 3.24
CA LEU A 47 -6.22 7.78 3.31
C LEU A 47 -6.06 7.08 4.66
N VAL A 48 -6.49 7.70 5.76
CA VAL A 48 -6.54 7.06 7.09
C VAL A 48 -7.48 5.86 7.09
N ASP A 49 -8.67 5.97 6.48
CA ASP A 49 -9.61 4.83 6.37
C ASP A 49 -9.03 3.65 5.56
N ARG A 50 -8.28 3.97 4.51
CA ARG A 50 -7.54 2.96 3.73
C ARG A 50 -6.44 2.30 4.57
N ALA A 51 -5.71 3.07 5.38
CA ALA A 51 -4.71 2.54 6.30
C ALA A 51 -5.33 1.58 7.33
N GLN A 52 -6.48 1.93 7.90
CA GLN A 52 -7.21 1.05 8.83
C GLN A 52 -7.62 -0.28 8.17
N SER A 53 -8.10 -0.22 6.93
CA SER A 53 -8.49 -1.41 6.17
C SER A 53 -7.31 -2.33 5.89
N LEU A 54 -6.15 -1.76 5.54
CA LEU A 54 -4.90 -2.50 5.33
C LEU A 54 -4.40 -3.13 6.63
N LEU A 55 -4.42 -2.39 7.74
CA LEU A 55 -4.00 -2.91 9.06
C LEU A 55 -4.87 -4.09 9.48
N LYS A 56 -6.19 -4.01 9.25
CA LYS A 56 -7.12 -5.11 9.49
C LYS A 56 -6.77 -6.34 8.67
N ALA A 57 -6.42 -6.18 7.39
CA ALA A 57 -6.01 -7.29 6.53
C ALA A 57 -4.70 -7.94 7.01
N ILE A 58 -3.70 -7.13 7.41
CA ILE A 58 -2.45 -7.64 8.01
C ILE A 58 -2.74 -8.43 9.29
N SER A 59 -3.60 -7.90 10.14
CA SER A 59 -3.95 -8.57 11.41
C SER A 59 -4.62 -9.92 11.20
N LEU A 60 -5.45 -10.09 10.17
CA LEU A 60 -6.07 -11.38 9.85
C LEU A 60 -5.08 -12.41 9.29
N LEU A 61 -4.01 -11.97 8.64
CA LEU A 61 -2.97 -12.86 8.10
C LEU A 61 -1.95 -13.32 9.16
N ASN A 62 -1.83 -12.57 10.26
CA ASN A 62 -0.94 -12.90 11.38
C ASN A 62 -1.66 -13.67 12.51
N GLN A 63 -2.92 -14.07 12.32
CA GLN A 63 -3.69 -14.95 13.21
C GLN A 63 -3.48 -16.41 12.83
#